data_AF-A0A3D3WW83-F1
#
_entry.id   AF-A0A3D3WW83-F1
#
_cell.length_a   1.000
_cell.length_b   1.000
_cell.length_c   1.000
_cell.angle_alpha   90.00
_cell.angle_beta   90.00
_cell.angle_gamma   90.00
#
_symmetry.space_group_name_H-M   'P 1'
#
loop_
_entity.id
_entity.type
_entity.pdbx_description
1 polymer ?
#
loop_
_entity_poly.entity_id
_entity_poly.type
_entity_poly.pdbx_seq_one_letter_code
_entity_poly.pdbx_strand_id
1 'polypeptide(L)'
;MTDVYPEYADKVDFYAIGQSPFETIEQMEEYRISQDYPWPVAEINQDILKDLQVFQQSTKIVLDHQGIITYRAGYGDGGASTWHGIFKDLVEKSGG
;
A
#
# COMPACT_ATOMS: atom_id res chain seq x y z
N MET A 1 -2.43 9.31 -3.14
CA MET A 1 -3.15 8.15 -2.59
C MET A 1 -4.33 8.59 -1.75
N THR A 2 -4.17 9.61 -0.90
CA THR A 2 -5.25 10.20 -0.10
C THR A 2 -6.47 10.61 -0.93
N ASP A 3 -6.26 11.08 -2.16
CA ASP A 3 -7.37 11.48 -3.05
C ASP A 3 -8.02 10.33 -3.85
N VAL A 4 -7.38 9.16 -3.90
CA VAL A 4 -7.82 8.03 -4.77
C VAL A 4 -8.34 6.87 -3.94
N TYR A 5 -7.61 6.49 -2.90
CA TYR A 5 -7.92 5.31 -2.09
C TYR A 5 -9.30 5.34 -1.41
N PRO A 6 -9.80 6.48 -0.87
CA PRO A 6 -11.10 6.50 -0.19
C PRO A 6 -12.28 5.96 -1.02
N GLU A 7 -12.24 6.06 -2.36
CA GLU A 7 -13.28 5.53 -3.25
C GLU A 7 -13.31 3.99 -3.31
N TYR A 8 -12.24 3.35 -2.86
CA TYR A 8 -12.02 1.90 -2.90
C TYR A 8 -11.82 1.30 -1.50
N ALA A 9 -11.88 2.09 -0.43
CA ALA A 9 -11.57 1.64 0.93
C ALA A 9 -12.51 0.54 1.44
N ASP A 10 -13.71 0.42 0.87
CA ASP A 10 -14.68 -0.64 1.17
C ASP A 10 -14.45 -1.94 0.34
N LYS A 11 -13.54 -1.91 -0.64
CA LYS A 11 -13.35 -2.99 -1.62
C LYS A 11 -11.92 -3.48 -1.73
N VAL A 12 -10.95 -2.64 -1.37
CA VAL A 12 -9.52 -2.94 -1.47
C VAL A 12 -8.85 -2.60 -0.14
N ASP A 13 -8.20 -3.60 0.43
CA ASP A 13 -7.36 -3.39 1.59
C ASP A 13 -6.07 -2.68 1.19
N PHE A 14 -5.73 -1.61 1.91
CA PHE A 14 -4.47 -0.89 1.74
C PHE A 14 -3.79 -0.76 3.09
N TYR A 15 -2.52 -1.15 3.15
CA TYR A 15 -1.71 -1.08 4.36
C TYR A 15 -0.46 -0.24 4.10
N ALA A 16 -0.19 0.71 4.99
CA ALA A 16 1.09 1.39 5.03
C ALA A 16 2.08 0.57 5.87
N ILE A 17 3.18 0.15 5.25
CA ILE A 17 4.15 -0.75 5.89
C ILE A 17 5.37 0.00 6.36
N GLY A 18 5.76 -0.21 7.62
CA GLY A 18 6.96 0.38 8.21
C GLY A 18 8.22 -0.26 7.62
N GLN A 19 9.04 0.55 6.95
CA GLN A 19 10.31 0.07 6.40
C GLN A 19 11.45 0.15 7.42
N SER A 20 11.37 1.06 8.39
CA SER A 20 12.45 1.29 9.35
C SER A 20 12.43 0.22 10.46
N PRO A 21 13.57 -0.38 10.83
CA PRO A 21 13.66 -1.26 11.99
C PRO A 21 13.64 -0.50 13.33
N PHE A 22 13.65 0.84 13.29
CA PHE A 22 13.67 1.70 14.48
C PHE A 22 12.35 2.44 14.70
N GLU A 23 11.41 2.33 13.76
CA GLU A 23 10.08 2.93 13.86
C GLU A 23 9.13 1.88 14.45
N THR A 24 8.40 2.25 15.50
CA THR A 24 7.42 1.34 16.13
C THR A 24 6.04 1.54 15.51
N ILE A 25 5.18 0.52 15.61
CA ILE A 25 3.79 0.63 15.16
C ILE A 25 3.04 1.79 15.82
N GLU A 26 3.32 2.12 17.09
CA GLU A 26 2.69 3.26 17.78
C GLU A 26 3.07 4.59 17.14
N GLN A 27 4.35 4.78 16.79
CA GLN A 27 4.82 6.00 16.11
C GLN A 27 4.17 6.14 14.73
N MET A 28 4.02 5.03 14.02
CA MET A 28 3.33 5.01 12.73
C MET A 28 1.85 5.35 12.85
N GLU A 29 1.16 4.82 13.87
CA GLU A 29 -0.26 5.13 14.14
C GLU A 29 -0.45 6.59 14.55
N GLU A 30 0.40 7.12 15.43
CA GLU A 30 0.40 8.55 15.80
C GLU A 30 0.58 9.42 14.55
N TYR A 31 1.51 9.06 13.67
CA TYR A 31 1.73 9.77 12.42
C TYR A 31 0.51 9.67 11.49
N ARG A 32 -0.06 8.48 11.31
CA ARG A 32 -1.27 8.23 10.52
C ARG A 32 -2.43 9.13 10.98
N ILE A 33 -2.68 9.18 12.29
CA ILE A 33 -3.72 10.02 12.89
C ILE A 33 -3.41 11.51 12.68
N SER A 34 -2.16 11.93 12.89
CA SER A 34 -1.76 13.34 12.73
C SER A 34 -1.94 13.86 11.29
N GLN A 35 -1.83 12.98 10.30
CA GLN A 35 -1.96 13.29 8.88
C GLN A 35 -3.36 12.98 8.33
N ASP A 36 -4.28 12.48 9.16
CA ASP A 36 -5.62 12.04 8.76
C ASP A 36 -5.60 11.00 7.63
N TYR A 37 -4.64 10.06 7.69
CA TYR A 37 -4.53 9.02 6.67
C TYR A 37 -5.56 7.90 6.92
N PRO A 38 -6.34 7.52 5.87
CA PRO A 38 -7.46 6.59 6.02
C PRO A 38 -7.05 5.12 6.09
N TRP A 39 -5.83 4.78 5.68
CA TRP A 39 -5.35 3.40 5.64
C TRP A 39 -4.63 3.01 6.93
N PRO A 40 -4.84 1.79 7.47
CA PRO A 40 -4.09 1.29 8.61
C PRO A 40 -2.59 1.17 8.33
N VAL A 41 -1.79 1.17 9.40
CA VAL A 41 -0.36 0.85 9.34
C VAL A 41 -0.12 -0.58 9.83
N ALA A 42 0.95 -1.20 9.34
CA ALA A 42 1.37 -2.52 9.80
C ALA A 42 2.90 -2.65 9.81
N GLU A 43 3.39 -3.49 10.72
CA GLU A 43 4.78 -3.92 10.75
C GLU A 43 4.99 -5.07 9.78
N ILE A 44 6.22 -5.19 9.30
CA ILE A 44 6.64 -6.32 8.46
C ILE A 44 8.01 -6.81 8.90
N ASN A 45 8.25 -8.09 8.69
CA ASN A 45 9.59 -8.63 8.82
C ASN A 45 10.51 -8.02 7.73
N GLN A 46 11.64 -7.46 8.14
CA GLN A 46 12.63 -6.83 7.27
C GLN A 46 13.18 -7.77 6.19
N ASP A 47 13.24 -9.08 6.44
CA ASP A 47 13.68 -10.03 5.42
C ASP A 47 12.66 -10.16 4.30
N ILE A 48 11.36 -10.03 4.59
CA ILE A 48 10.31 -10.00 3.57
C ILE A 48 10.45 -8.77 2.68
N LEU A 49 10.82 -7.61 3.23
CA LEU A 49 11.07 -6.41 2.42
C LEU A 49 12.23 -6.60 1.43
N LYS A 50 13.27 -7.33 1.84
CA LYS A 50 14.40 -7.68 0.95
C LYS A 50 13.98 -8.65 -0.14
N ASP A 51 13.20 -9.68 0.22
CA ASP A 51 12.66 -10.65 -0.74
C ASP A 51 11.73 -9.97 -1.76
N LEU A 52 10.95 -8.98 -1.29
CA LEU A 52 10.13 -8.11 -2.12
C LEU A 52 10.94 -7.01 -2.82
N GLN A 53 12.26 -6.95 -2.67
CA GLN A 53 13.15 -5.98 -3.31
C GLN A 53 12.75 -4.51 -3.06
N VAL A 54 12.28 -4.19 -1.85
CA VAL A 54 11.92 -2.84 -1.43
C VAL A 54 13.15 -2.10 -0.90
N PHE A 55 13.83 -1.38 -1.79
CA PHE A 55 15.07 -0.64 -1.47
C PHE A 55 14.91 0.88 -1.48
N GLN A 56 13.80 1.40 -2.03
CA GLN A 56 13.54 2.82 -2.17
C GLN A 56 12.52 3.33 -1.14
N GLN A 57 12.61 4.62 -0.82
CA GLN A 57 11.85 5.28 0.25
C GLN A 57 10.32 5.22 0.10
N SER A 58 9.78 4.92 -1.09
CA SER A 58 8.40 4.46 -1.19
C SER A 58 8.26 3.45 -2.31
N THR A 59 7.82 2.24 -1.98
CA THR A 59 7.41 1.24 -2.97
C THR A 59 5.97 0.88 -2.70
N LYS A 60 5.13 0.91 -3.74
CA LYS A 60 3.76 0.40 -3.70
C LYS A 60 3.73 -0.93 -4.43
N ILE A 61 3.27 -1.97 -3.76
CA ILE A 61 3.14 -3.33 -4.30
C ILE A 61 1.65 -3.66 -4.29
N VAL A 62 1.17 -4.14 -5.43
CA VAL A 62 -0.24 -4.50 -5.61
C VAL A 62 -0.35 -6.00 -5.69
N LEU A 63 -1.19 -6.57 -4.83
CA LEU A 63 -1.50 -7.98 -4.76
C LEU A 63 -2.93 -8.20 -5.24
N ASP A 64 -3.18 -9.24 -6.04
CA ASP A 64 -4.54 -9.68 -6.34
C ASP A 64 -5.12 -10.57 -5.23
N HIS A 65 -6.36 -11.04 -5.42
CA HIS A 65 -7.07 -11.90 -4.45
C HIS A 65 -6.38 -13.27 -4.21
N GLN A 66 -5.44 -13.68 -5.06
CA GLN A 66 -4.65 -14.90 -4.89
C GLN A 66 -3.30 -14.62 -4.23
N GLY A 67 -3.01 -13.36 -3.89
CA GLY A 67 -1.74 -12.93 -3.32
C GLY A 67 -0.62 -12.79 -4.34
N ILE A 68 -0.94 -12.72 -5.64
CA ILE A 68 0.06 -12.55 -6.70
C ILE A 68 0.34 -11.06 -6.90
N ILE A 69 1.62 -10.70 -6.98
CA ILE A 69 2.05 -9.33 -7.30
C ILE A 69 1.71 -9.03 -8.76
N THR A 70 0.75 -8.13 -8.98
CA THR A 70 0.29 -7.74 -10.32
C THR A 70 0.85 -6.39 -10.77
N TYR A 71 1.28 -5.55 -9.82
CA TYR A 71 1.88 -4.25 -10.13
C TYR A 71 2.85 -3.78 -9.04
N ARG A 72 3.83 -2.98 -9.45
CA ARG A 72 4.82 -2.35 -8.57
C ARG A 72 5.12 -0.93 -9.08
N ALA A 73 5.18 0.02 -8.17
CA ALA A 73 5.57 1.40 -8.44
C ALA A 73 6.53 1.94 -7.38
N GLY A 74 7.54 2.68 -7.82
CA GLY A 74 8.47 3.40 -6.93
C GLY A 74 7.93 4.74 -6.47
N TYR A 75 8.82 5.56 -5.91
CA TYR A 75 8.49 6.93 -5.50
C TYR A 75 8.24 7.82 -6.72
N GLY A 76 7.09 8.50 -6.74
CA GLY A 76 6.67 9.35 -7.85
C GLY A 76 6.04 8.60 -9.04
N ASP A 77 6.08 7.26 -9.03
CA ASP A 77 5.47 6.44 -10.08
C ASP A 77 3.96 6.24 -9.86
N GLY A 78 3.22 6.23 -10.97
CA GLY A 78 1.77 6.05 -10.98
C GLY A 78 1.04 7.33 -10.60
N GLY A 79 0.53 8.04 -11.60
CA GLY A 79 -0.37 9.17 -11.38
C GLY A 79 -1.74 8.71 -10.87
N ALA A 80 -2.59 9.67 -10.47
CA ALA A 80 -3.93 9.35 -9.96
C ALA A 80 -4.75 8.47 -10.92
N SER A 81 -4.70 8.75 -12.23
CA SER A 81 -5.40 7.94 -13.25
C SER A 81 -4.91 6.49 -13.30
N THR A 82 -3.60 6.27 -13.17
CA THR A 82 -3.01 4.92 -13.09
C THR A 82 -3.52 4.17 -11.88
N TRP A 83 -3.55 4.81 -10.70
CA TRP A 83 -4.03 4.18 -9.47
C TRP A 83 -5.53 3.84 -9.52
N HIS A 84 -6.37 4.70 -10.11
CA HIS A 84 -7.78 4.36 -10.34
C HIS A 84 -7.94 3.11 -11.21
N GLY A 85 -7.16 3.02 -12.30
CA GLY A 85 -7.18 1.84 -13.18
C GLY A 85 -6.78 0.57 -12.43
N ILE A 86 -5.69 0.62 -11.67
CA ILE A 86 -5.22 -0.51 -10.86
C ILE A 86 -6.26 -0.94 -9.83
N PHE A 87 -6.84 -0.01 -9.07
CA PHE A 87 -7.85 -0.36 -8.07
C PHE A 87 -9.12 -0.92 -8.71
N LYS A 88 -9.56 -0.36 -9.83
CA LYS A 88 -10.69 -0.91 -10.60
C LYS A 88 -10.40 -2.35 -11.03
N ASP A 89 -9.22 -2.62 -11.57
CA ASP A 89 -8.79 -3.97 -11.96
C ASP A 89 -8.82 -4.95 -10.78
N LEU A 90 -8.38 -4.54 -9.58
CA LEU A 90 -8.43 -5.38 -8.38
C LEU A 90 -9.85 -5.73 -7.98
N VAL A 91 -10.76 -4.77 -8.01
CA VAL A 91 -12.19 -4.98 -7.69
C VAL A 91 -12.85 -5.89 -8.73
N GLU A 92 -12.57 -5.70 -10.02
CA GLU A 92 -13.18 -6.52 -11.07
C GLU A 92 -12.67 -7.96 -11.07
N LYS A 93 -11.39 -8.17 -10.77
CA LYS A 93 -10.76 -9.52 -10.76
C LYS A 93 -10.99 -10.31 -9.48
N SER A 94 -11.52 -9.70 -8.42
CA SER A 94 -11.84 -10.37 -7.15
C SER A 94 -13.27 -10.93 -7.09
N GLY A 95 -14.14 -10.57 -8.05
CA GLY A 95 -15.53 -11.05 -8.14
C GLY A 95 -15.75 -12.29 -9.02
N GLY A 96 -14.69 -13.09 -9.26
CA GLY A 96 -14.72 -14.31 -10.09
C GLY A 96 -15.07 -15.58 -9.31
#